data_AF-A0A2A5S464-F1
#
_entry.id   AF-A0A2A5S464-F1
#
_cell.length_a   1.000
_cell.length_b   1.000
_cell.length_c   1.000
_cell.angle_alpha   90.00
_cell.angle_beta   90.00
_cell.angle_gamma   90.00
#
_symmetry.space_group_name_H-M   'P 1'
#
loop_
_entity.id
_entity.type
_entity.pdbx_description
1 polymer ?
#
loop_
_entity_poly.entity_id
_entity_poly.type
_entity_poly.pdbx_seq_one_letter_code
_entity_poly.pdbx_strand_id
1 'polypeptide(L)'
;MNKLALLVKDEEGMTLVELLAVIVILSIVAAIGGVAIAGVIQRSREDARVADVQMLYEAATLAEASDSYISKNTTAGSGTTPAASVTAKMLNTEGYATSVGFLKASNGTTDTSDKVTFKLVAKSGSADKLTMTIPKEVTYAGSKPNKELLDKEAKHIKALTRETLF
;
A
#
# COMPACT_ATOMS: atom_id res chain seq x y z
N MET A 1 39.33 40.85 39.43
CA MET A 1 38.13 40.07 39.84
C MET A 1 37.93 38.97 38.80
N ASN A 2 38.38 37.75 39.08
CA ASN A 2 38.37 36.66 38.09
C ASN A 2 37.09 35.83 38.24
N LYS A 3 35.98 36.30 37.67
CA LYS A 3 34.69 35.59 37.67
C LYS A 3 34.61 34.43 36.66
N LEU A 4 35.62 34.27 35.80
CA LEU A 4 35.68 33.23 34.77
C LEU A 4 36.16 31.87 35.27
N ALA A 5 36.89 31.83 36.41
CA ALA A 5 37.41 30.58 36.99
C ALA A 5 36.35 29.75 37.73
N LEU A 6 35.14 30.31 37.96
CA LEU A 6 34.02 29.60 38.59
C LEU A 6 33.20 28.78 37.59
N LEU A 7 33.16 29.19 36.31
CA LEU A 7 32.36 28.51 35.28
C LEU A 7 32.98 27.22 34.74
N VAL A 8 34.28 26.99 34.98
CA VAL A 8 35.02 25.80 34.49
C VAL A 8 35.02 24.67 35.52
N LYS A 9 34.43 24.87 36.70
CA LYS A 9 34.51 23.95 37.85
C LYS A 9 33.25 23.11 38.09
N ASP A 10 32.20 23.33 37.30
CA ASP A 10 30.91 22.62 37.41
C ASP A 10 30.72 21.52 36.34
N GLU A 11 31.78 21.16 35.60
CA GLU A 11 31.78 19.97 34.72
C GLU A 11 32.26 18.71 35.48
N GLU A 12 31.85 18.56 36.74
CA GLU A 12 32.04 17.29 37.45
C GLU A 12 31.22 16.21 36.71
N GLY A 13 31.92 15.32 36.03
CA GLY A 13 31.34 14.35 35.11
C GLY A 13 30.29 13.46 35.78
N MET A 14 29.18 13.23 35.06
CA MET A 14 28.14 12.29 35.49
C MET A 14 28.76 10.96 35.92
N THR A 15 28.30 10.45 37.05
CA THR A 15 28.73 9.14 37.53
C THR A 15 28.18 8.05 36.61
N LEU A 16 28.91 6.95 36.42
CA LEU A 16 28.44 5.82 35.60
C LEU A 16 27.09 5.25 36.10
N VAL A 17 26.81 5.38 37.40
CA VAL A 17 25.58 4.87 38.04
C VAL A 17 24.35 5.65 37.60
N GLU A 18 24.46 6.97 37.45
CA GLU A 18 23.35 7.82 37.00
C GLU A 18 23.00 7.54 35.54
N LEU A 19 24.02 7.38 34.68
CA LEU A 19 23.80 6.97 33.30
C LEU A 19 23.26 5.55 33.18
N LEU A 20 23.67 4.64 34.08
CA LEU A 20 23.17 3.28 34.13
C LEU A 20 21.68 3.24 34.47
N ALA A 21 21.22 4.02 35.45
CA ALA A 21 19.80 4.09 35.83
C ALA A 21 18.91 4.50 34.66
N VAL A 22 19.36 5.47 33.84
CA VAL A 22 18.61 5.92 32.65
C VAL A 22 18.51 4.82 31.59
N ILE A 23 19.61 4.13 31.30
CA ILE A 23 19.62 3.04 30.30
C ILE A 23 18.70 1.89 30.73
N VAL A 24 18.66 1.56 32.03
CA VAL A 24 17.75 0.53 32.57
C VAL A 24 16.30 0.93 32.31
N ILE A 25 15.91 2.16 32.63
CA ILE A 25 14.54 2.63 32.40
C ILE A 25 14.22 2.64 30.90
N LEU A 26 15.11 3.15 30.05
CA LEU A 26 14.94 3.15 28.60
C LEU A 26 14.78 1.74 28.03
N SER A 27 15.51 0.75 28.56
CA SER A 27 15.41 -0.64 28.11
C SER A 27 14.04 -1.25 28.40
N ILE A 28 13.45 -0.97 29.57
CA ILE A 28 12.11 -1.45 29.95
C ILE A 28 11.04 -0.79 29.10
N VAL A 29 11.13 0.54 28.92
CA VAL A 29 10.19 1.30 28.08
C VAL A 29 10.30 0.85 26.62
N ALA A 30 11.51 0.64 26.10
CA ALA A 30 11.73 0.16 24.74
C ALA A 30 11.18 -1.26 24.53
N ALA A 31 11.30 -2.15 25.53
CA ALA A 31 10.78 -3.51 25.44
C ALA A 31 9.24 -3.53 25.29
N ILE A 32 8.53 -2.78 26.13
CA ILE A 32 7.06 -2.70 26.08
C ILE A 32 6.62 -1.93 24.83
N GLY A 33 7.27 -0.80 24.55
CA GLY A 33 6.98 0.05 23.41
C GLY A 33 7.17 -0.67 22.07
N GLY A 34 8.22 -1.49 21.94
CA GLY A 34 8.54 -2.21 20.70
C GLY A 34 7.40 -3.09 20.21
N VAL A 35 6.82 -3.93 21.09
CA VAL A 35 5.72 -4.84 20.71
C VAL A 35 4.45 -4.07 20.36
N ALA A 36 4.11 -3.05 21.15
CA ALA A 36 2.91 -2.24 20.91
C ALA A 36 2.98 -1.46 19.59
N ILE A 37 4.12 -0.82 19.33
CA ILE A 37 4.35 -0.01 18.12
C ILE A 37 4.40 -0.91 16.88
N ALA A 38 5.00 -2.10 16.96
CA ALA A 38 5.04 -3.04 15.84
C ALA A 38 3.63 -3.44 15.35
N GLY A 39 2.71 -3.71 16.27
CA GLY A 39 1.33 -4.05 15.92
C GLY A 39 0.56 -2.88 15.29
N VAL A 40 0.77 -1.65 15.77
CA VAL A 40 0.18 -0.44 15.19
C VAL A 40 0.73 -0.17 13.79
N ILE A 41 2.05 -0.26 13.61
CA ILE A 41 2.70 -0.10 12.30
C ILE A 41 2.14 -1.09 11.28
N GLN A 42 1.94 -2.35 11.68
CA GLN A 42 1.40 -3.36 10.78
C GLN A 42 -0.02 -3.00 10.32
N ARG A 43 -0.89 -2.58 11.24
CA ARG A 43 -2.26 -2.14 10.89
C ARG A 43 -2.26 -0.90 10.00
N SER A 44 -1.41 0.09 10.31
CA SER A 44 -1.26 1.27 9.45
C SER A 44 -0.78 0.94 8.04
N ARG A 45 0.11 -0.06 7.89
CA ARG A 45 0.53 -0.55 6.58
C ARG A 45 -0.63 -1.23 5.84
N GLU A 46 -1.41 -2.07 6.51
CA GLU A 46 -2.59 -2.71 5.91
C GLU A 46 -3.63 -1.67 5.47
N ASP A 47 -3.95 -0.71 6.32
CA ASP A 47 -4.92 0.35 6.03
C ASP A 47 -4.45 1.26 4.88
N ALA A 48 -3.16 1.59 4.82
CA ALA A 48 -2.58 2.34 3.71
C ALA A 48 -2.72 1.59 2.38
N ARG A 49 -2.49 0.26 2.37
CA ARG A 49 -2.62 -0.55 1.16
C ARG A 49 -4.05 -0.71 0.69
N VAL A 50 -5.01 -0.77 1.61
CA VAL A 50 -6.44 -0.73 1.25
C VAL A 50 -6.77 0.59 0.54
N ALA A 51 -6.29 1.72 1.07
CA ALA A 51 -6.50 3.03 0.45
C ALA A 51 -5.84 3.11 -0.94
N ASP A 52 -4.60 2.63 -1.10
CA ASP A 52 -3.89 2.60 -2.39
C ASP A 52 -4.68 1.82 -3.45
N VAL A 53 -5.25 0.66 -3.09
CA VAL A 53 -6.09 -0.16 -3.99
C VAL A 53 -7.36 0.58 -4.38
N GLN A 54 -8.02 1.27 -3.44
CA GLN A 54 -9.21 2.07 -3.71
C GLN A 54 -8.89 3.23 -4.65
N MET A 55 -7.79 3.95 -4.42
CA MET A 55 -7.32 5.03 -5.30
C MET A 55 -7.01 4.52 -6.70
N LEU A 56 -6.38 3.35 -6.81
CA LEU A 56 -6.09 2.74 -8.11
C LEU A 56 -7.38 2.37 -8.86
N TYR A 57 -8.41 1.90 -8.16
CA TYR A 57 -9.72 1.65 -8.76
C TYR A 57 -10.40 2.95 -9.23
N GLU A 58 -10.27 4.03 -8.47
CA GLU A 58 -10.77 5.34 -8.88
C GLU A 58 -10.02 5.88 -10.10
N ALA A 59 -8.71 5.68 -10.19
CA ALA A 59 -7.92 5.99 -11.38
C ALA A 59 -8.39 5.21 -12.61
N ALA A 60 -8.69 3.91 -12.46
CA ALA A 60 -9.25 3.10 -13.53
C ALA A 60 -10.65 3.59 -13.95
N THR A 61 -11.49 3.98 -12.98
CA THR A 61 -12.81 4.56 -13.25
C THR A 61 -12.69 5.88 -14.00
N LEU A 62 -11.72 6.73 -13.62
CA LEU A 62 -11.43 7.99 -14.30
C LEU A 62 -10.96 7.75 -15.74
N ALA A 63 -10.05 6.80 -15.97
CA ALA A 63 -9.55 6.44 -17.30
C ALA A 63 -10.67 5.97 -18.24
N GLU A 64 -11.65 5.24 -17.70
CA GLU A 64 -12.82 4.83 -18.46
C GLU A 64 -13.77 6.00 -18.72
N ALA A 65 -13.97 6.90 -17.75
CA ALA A 65 -14.84 8.05 -17.90
C ALA A 65 -14.27 9.14 -18.83
N SER A 66 -12.95 9.32 -18.87
CA SER A 66 -12.31 10.36 -19.70
C SER A 66 -12.16 9.93 -21.15
N ASP A 67 -11.60 8.74 -21.38
CA ASP A 67 -11.13 8.32 -22.70
C ASP A 67 -11.69 6.97 -23.13
N SER A 68 -12.55 6.35 -22.32
CA SER A 68 -12.98 4.96 -22.49
C SER A 68 -11.77 4.03 -22.67
N TYR A 69 -10.67 4.35 -21.98
CA TYR A 69 -9.38 3.70 -22.19
C TYR A 69 -9.47 2.19 -21.92
N ILE A 70 -10.26 1.80 -20.92
CA ILE A 70 -10.45 0.40 -20.58
C ILE A 70 -11.29 -0.27 -21.66
N SER A 71 -12.43 0.30 -22.06
CA SER A 71 -13.27 -0.21 -23.15
C SER A 71 -12.52 -0.39 -24.48
N LYS A 72 -11.70 0.59 -24.87
CA LYS A 72 -10.90 0.54 -26.12
C LYS A 72 -9.90 -0.60 -26.09
N ASN A 73 -9.30 -0.86 -24.95
CA ASN A 73 -8.22 -1.82 -24.80
C ASN A 73 -8.72 -3.22 -24.39
N THR A 74 -9.94 -3.35 -23.85
CA THR A 74 -10.57 -4.64 -23.55
C THR A 74 -11.31 -5.25 -24.74
N THR A 75 -11.57 -4.48 -25.80
CA THR A 75 -12.31 -4.93 -26.99
C THR A 75 -11.39 -5.43 -28.12
N ALA A 76 -10.07 -5.40 -27.96
CA ALA A 76 -9.12 -5.92 -28.94
C ALA A 76 -8.95 -7.45 -28.78
N GLY A 77 -9.85 -8.23 -29.38
CA GLY A 77 -9.73 -9.69 -29.36
C GLY A 77 -10.81 -10.44 -30.15
N SER A 78 -10.98 -10.17 -31.45
CA SER A 78 -11.54 -11.20 -32.32
C SER A 78 -10.48 -12.29 -32.54
N GLY A 79 -10.49 -13.33 -31.71
CA GLY A 79 -9.74 -14.57 -31.92
C GLY A 79 -8.78 -14.95 -30.80
N THR A 80 -9.15 -15.97 -30.02
CA THR A 80 -8.25 -16.96 -29.38
C THR A 80 -7.02 -16.49 -28.61
N THR A 81 -7.08 -15.35 -27.91
CA THR A 81 -6.13 -14.99 -26.84
C THR A 81 -6.90 -14.42 -25.64
N PRO A 82 -6.44 -14.64 -24.40
CA PRO A 82 -7.24 -14.40 -23.19
C PRO A 82 -7.65 -12.92 -23.12
N ALA A 83 -8.93 -12.70 -22.81
CA ALA A 83 -9.62 -11.40 -22.77
C ALA A 83 -8.68 -10.24 -22.40
N ALA A 84 -8.45 -9.34 -23.36
CA ALA A 84 -7.60 -8.18 -23.18
C ALA A 84 -8.06 -7.41 -21.94
N SER A 85 -7.14 -7.18 -21.00
CA SER A 85 -7.40 -6.53 -19.74
C SER A 85 -6.44 -5.39 -19.56
N VAL A 86 -6.92 -4.25 -19.07
CA VAL A 86 -6.03 -3.12 -18.75
C VAL A 86 -5.35 -3.39 -17.43
N THR A 87 -4.05 -3.22 -17.39
CA THR A 87 -3.25 -3.53 -16.22
C THR A 87 -2.92 -2.27 -15.42
N ALA A 88 -2.70 -2.38 -14.11
CA ALA A 88 -2.38 -1.22 -13.25
C ALA A 88 -1.16 -0.43 -13.76
N LYS A 89 -0.16 -1.13 -14.30
CA LYS A 89 1.01 -0.51 -14.93
C LYS A 89 0.62 0.39 -16.12
N MET A 90 -0.32 -0.05 -16.95
CA MET A 90 -0.78 0.72 -18.11
C MET A 90 -1.46 2.01 -17.65
N LEU A 91 -2.30 1.94 -16.61
CA LEU A 91 -2.93 3.15 -16.03
C LEU A 91 -1.90 4.15 -15.50
N ASN A 92 -0.78 3.66 -14.94
CA ASN A 92 0.31 4.53 -14.50
C ASN A 92 1.12 5.10 -15.67
N THR A 93 1.37 4.31 -16.71
CA THR A 93 2.08 4.77 -17.92
C THR A 93 1.30 5.84 -18.68
N GLU A 94 -0.02 5.71 -18.76
CA GLU A 94 -0.90 6.70 -19.40
C GLU A 94 -1.21 7.91 -18.49
N GLY A 95 -0.73 7.89 -17.24
CA GLY A 95 -0.87 9.03 -16.31
C GLY A 95 -2.20 9.11 -15.56
N TYR A 96 -3.06 8.08 -15.62
CA TYR A 96 -4.30 8.02 -14.84
C TYR A 96 -4.06 7.67 -13.37
N ALA A 97 -3.07 6.82 -13.09
CA ALA A 97 -2.62 6.51 -11.74
C ALA A 97 -1.35 7.30 -11.40
N THR A 98 -1.29 7.89 -10.20
CA THR A 98 -0.12 8.66 -9.74
C THR A 98 1.00 7.78 -9.20
N SER A 99 0.69 6.53 -8.81
CA SER A 99 1.65 5.54 -8.34
C SER A 99 1.03 4.14 -8.31
N VAL A 100 1.78 3.15 -8.77
CA VAL A 100 1.51 1.71 -8.56
C VAL A 100 2.61 1.03 -7.75
N GLY A 101 3.52 1.81 -7.15
CA GLY A 101 4.69 1.30 -6.43
C GLY A 101 4.37 0.48 -5.16
N PHE A 102 3.10 0.43 -4.76
CA PHE A 102 2.60 -0.43 -3.69
C PHE A 102 2.35 -1.89 -4.14
N LEU A 103 2.27 -2.13 -5.45
CA LEU A 103 2.10 -3.44 -6.06
C LEU A 103 3.46 -4.09 -6.27
N LYS A 104 4.06 -4.60 -5.19
CA LYS A 104 5.35 -5.28 -5.23
C LYS A 104 5.28 -6.66 -4.59
N ALA A 105 6.13 -7.57 -5.04
CA ALA A 105 6.31 -8.89 -4.43
C ALA A 105 6.88 -8.77 -3.00
N SER A 106 6.97 -9.89 -2.27
CA SER A 106 7.39 -9.91 -0.85
C SER A 106 8.78 -9.30 -0.59
N ASN A 107 9.64 -9.27 -1.62
CA ASN A 107 10.98 -8.67 -1.57
C ASN A 107 10.99 -7.14 -1.73
N GLY A 108 9.84 -6.49 -1.93
CA GLY A 108 9.70 -5.04 -2.10
C GLY A 108 10.39 -4.46 -3.34
N THR A 109 10.86 -5.32 -4.27
CA THR A 109 11.69 -4.93 -5.41
C THR A 109 11.04 -5.30 -6.73
N THR A 110 10.43 -6.49 -6.82
CA THR A 110 9.77 -6.94 -8.05
C THR A 110 8.41 -6.27 -8.21
N ASP A 111 8.22 -5.55 -9.31
CA ASP A 111 6.95 -4.95 -9.69
C ASP A 111 5.92 -6.05 -10.04
N THR A 112 4.74 -5.97 -9.44
CA THR A 112 3.62 -6.88 -9.69
C THR A 112 2.39 -6.13 -10.20
N SER A 113 2.54 -4.85 -10.54
CA SER A 113 1.52 -4.02 -11.18
C SER A 113 1.01 -4.65 -12.47
N ASP A 114 1.87 -5.44 -13.14
CA ASP A 114 1.55 -6.18 -14.35
C ASP A 114 0.47 -7.28 -14.15
N LYS A 115 0.19 -7.65 -12.90
CA LYS A 115 -0.75 -8.73 -12.55
C LYS A 115 -2.11 -8.22 -12.08
N VAL A 116 -2.24 -6.94 -11.75
CA VAL A 116 -3.52 -6.34 -11.34
C VAL A 116 -4.23 -5.84 -12.58
N THR A 117 -5.40 -6.41 -12.86
CA THR A 117 -6.09 -6.20 -14.13
C THR A 117 -7.50 -5.65 -13.93
N PHE A 118 -7.91 -4.78 -14.84
CA PHE A 118 -9.20 -4.16 -14.94
C PHE A 118 -9.90 -4.64 -16.22
N LYS A 119 -11.17 -4.99 -16.09
CA LYS A 119 -12.01 -5.43 -17.22
C LYS A 119 -13.36 -4.73 -17.13
N LEU A 120 -13.97 -4.48 -18.29
CA LEU A 120 -15.40 -4.19 -18.34
C LEU A 120 -16.14 -5.49 -18.61
N VAL A 121 -17.04 -5.86 -17.71
CA VAL A 121 -17.93 -6.99 -17.91
C VAL A 121 -19.28 -6.45 -18.36
N ALA A 122 -19.62 -6.72 -19.62
CA ALA A 122 -20.94 -6.43 -20.16
C ALA A 122 -21.97 -7.31 -19.46
N LYS A 123 -22.92 -6.68 -18.76
CA LYS A 123 -24.08 -7.38 -18.20
C LYS A 123 -25.23 -7.20 -19.17
N SER A 124 -25.76 -8.29 -19.72
CA SER A 124 -26.90 -8.26 -20.63
C SER A 124 -28.03 -7.40 -20.03
N GLY A 125 -28.35 -6.28 -20.69
CA GLY A 125 -29.40 -5.34 -20.26
C GLY A 125 -29.00 -4.28 -19.20
N SER A 126 -27.72 -4.01 -18.95
CA SER A 126 -27.25 -2.92 -18.10
C SER A 126 -25.95 -2.31 -18.62
N ALA A 127 -25.62 -1.08 -18.21
CA ALA A 127 -24.35 -0.44 -18.57
C ALA A 127 -23.15 -1.33 -18.14
N ASP A 128 -22.11 -1.34 -18.97
CA ASP A 128 -20.88 -2.10 -18.72
C ASP A 128 -20.27 -1.74 -17.37
N LYS A 129 -19.90 -2.76 -16.59
CA LYS A 129 -19.38 -2.57 -15.25
C LYS A 129 -17.88 -2.82 -15.20
N LEU A 130 -17.15 -1.86 -14.66
CA LEU A 130 -15.75 -2.00 -14.34
C LEU A 130 -15.56 -3.01 -13.18
N THR A 131 -14.77 -4.06 -13.44
CA THR A 131 -14.32 -5.03 -12.45
C THR A 131 -12.81 -4.96 -12.30
N MET A 132 -12.33 -5.13 -11.06
CA MET A 132 -10.91 -5.19 -10.73
C MET A 132 -10.57 -6.57 -10.19
N THR A 133 -9.49 -7.14 -10.74
CA THR A 133 -8.91 -8.40 -10.29
C THR A 133 -7.52 -8.16 -9.72
N ILE A 134 -7.35 -8.55 -8.45
CA ILE A 134 -6.09 -8.50 -7.71
C ILE A 134 -5.73 -9.95 -7.37
N PRO A 135 -4.75 -10.56 -8.06
CA PRO A 135 -4.33 -11.91 -7.71
C PRO A 135 -3.65 -11.94 -6.33
N LYS A 136 -3.51 -13.15 -5.77
CA LYS A 136 -2.77 -13.33 -4.52
C LYS A 136 -1.33 -12.82 -4.65
N GLU A 137 -0.78 -12.33 -3.54
CA GLU A 137 0.66 -12.03 -3.41
C GLU A 137 1.20 -10.95 -4.38
N VAL A 138 0.36 -10.00 -4.78
CA VAL A 138 0.76 -8.82 -5.57
C VAL A 138 0.89 -7.55 -4.75
N THR A 139 0.48 -7.57 -3.49
CA THR A 139 0.78 -6.50 -2.56
C THR A 139 0.96 -7.05 -1.15
N TYR A 140 1.80 -6.38 -0.38
CA TYR A 140 2.21 -6.80 0.95
C TYR A 140 2.11 -5.63 1.92
N ALA A 141 1.56 -5.92 3.10
CA ALA A 141 1.67 -5.06 4.27
C ALA A 141 2.71 -5.68 5.20
N GLY A 142 3.94 -5.17 5.17
CA GLY A 142 5.06 -5.84 5.85
C GLY A 142 5.31 -7.22 5.23
N SER A 143 5.26 -8.28 6.03
CA SER A 143 5.38 -9.67 5.56
C SER A 143 4.04 -10.33 5.24
N LYS A 144 2.91 -9.65 5.44
CA LYS A 144 1.57 -10.21 5.21
C LYS A 144 1.15 -10.01 3.74
N PRO A 145 0.93 -11.10 2.97
CA PRO A 145 0.46 -11.00 1.58
C PRO A 145 -1.03 -10.67 1.51
N ASN A 146 -1.45 -10.06 0.40
CA ASN A 146 -2.87 -9.88 0.12
C ASN A 146 -3.56 -11.19 -0.28
N LYS A 147 -4.84 -11.29 0.08
CA LYS A 147 -5.78 -12.28 -0.43
C LYS A 147 -6.17 -11.94 -1.87
N GLU A 148 -6.60 -12.97 -2.60
CA GLU A 148 -7.09 -12.82 -3.97
C GLU A 148 -8.46 -12.15 -4.00
N LEU A 149 -8.62 -11.17 -4.90
CA LEU A 149 -9.88 -10.52 -5.23
C LEU A 149 -10.14 -10.73 -6.72
N LEU A 150 -11.10 -11.61 -7.03
CA LEU A 150 -11.52 -11.88 -8.40
C LEU A 150 -12.73 -11.01 -8.78
N ASP A 151 -12.57 -10.27 -9.87
CA ASP A 151 -13.58 -9.50 -10.61
C ASP A 151 -14.54 -8.71 -9.72
N LYS A 152 -13.99 -7.95 -8.77
CA LYS A 152 -14.78 -7.18 -7.81
C LYS A 152 -15.22 -5.85 -8.42
N GLU A 153 -16.51 -5.56 -8.28
CA GLU A 153 -17.13 -4.29 -8.70
C GLU A 153 -16.81 -3.14 -7.71
N ALA A 154 -17.04 -1.89 -8.13
CA ALA A 154 -16.87 -0.66 -7.32
C ALA A 154 -17.35 -0.78 -5.87
N LYS A 155 -18.55 -1.34 -5.65
CA LYS A 155 -19.12 -1.45 -4.29
C LYS A 155 -18.25 -2.33 -3.38
N HIS A 156 -17.71 -3.41 -3.91
CA HIS A 156 -16.86 -4.33 -3.14
C HIS A 156 -15.47 -3.73 -2.93
N ILE A 157 -14.93 -3.04 -3.93
CA ILE A 157 -13.62 -2.38 -3.80
C ILE A 157 -13.67 -1.21 -2.81
N LYS A 158 -14.71 -0.37 -2.86
CA LYS A 158 -14.90 0.73 -1.91
C LYS A 158 -15.23 0.26 -0.48
N ALA A 159 -15.76 -0.94 -0.33
CA ALA A 159 -16.01 -1.56 0.97
C ALA A 159 -14.84 -2.41 1.48
N LEU A 160 -13.70 -2.43 0.78
CA LEU A 160 -12.51 -3.16 1.23
C LEU A 160 -12.08 -2.66 2.61
N THR A 161 -11.83 -3.62 3.48
CA THR A 161 -11.18 -3.43 4.78
C THR A 161 -9.92 -4.30 4.85
N ARG A 162 -9.06 -4.02 5.82
CA ARG A 162 -7.85 -4.82 6.08
C ARG A 162 -8.11 -6.32 6.14
N GLU A 163 -9.23 -6.77 6.71
CA GLU A 163 -9.55 -8.20 6.88
C GLU A 163 -9.95 -8.88 5.57
N THR A 164 -10.56 -8.10 4.67
CA THR A 164 -10.99 -8.57 3.36
C THR A 164 -9.87 -8.56 2.33
N LEU A 165 -8.87 -7.69 2.49
CA LEU A 165 -7.73 -7.57 1.59
C LEU A 165 -6.51 -8.41 2.03
N PHE A 166 -6.24 -8.53 3.33
CA PHE A 166 -5.09 -9.25 3.90
C PHE A 166 -5.53 -10.37 4.85
#